data_AF-A0A7C9CTV6-F1
#
_entry.id   AF-A0A7C9CTV6-F1
#
_cell.length_a   1.000
_cell.length_b   1.000
_cell.length_c   1.000
_cell.angle_alpha   90.00
_cell.angle_beta   90.00
_cell.angle_gamma   90.00
#
_symmetry.space_group_name_H-M   'P 1'
#
loop_
_entity.id
_entity.type
_entity.pdbx_description
1 polymer ?
#
loop_
_entity_poly.entity_id
_entity_poly.type
_entity_poly.pdbx_seq_one_letter_code
_entity_poly.pdbx_strand_id
1 'polypeptide(L)'
;AMILQKMKETAESYLGKKIKHAVITVPAYFNDAQRQATKDAGTIAGLNVARIINEPTAAAIAYGLDKKGGEMNILVYDLGGGTFDVSILTIDNGVFEVLATSGDTHLGGEDFDRRIMEYFIKVVKK
;
A
#
# COMPACT_ATOMS: atom_id res chain seq x y z
N ALA A 1 13.83 5.38 -2.35
CA ALA A 1 14.83 4.32 -2.59
C ALA A 1 15.44 3.76 -1.30
N MET A 2 15.97 4.59 -0.39
CA MET A 2 16.65 4.11 0.84
C MET A 2 15.78 3.19 1.72
N ILE A 3 14.49 3.49 1.88
CA ILE A 3 13.55 2.61 2.60
C ILE A 3 13.42 1.23 1.93
N LEU A 4 13.32 1.19 0.59
CA LEU A 4 13.27 -0.07 -0.16
C LEU A 4 14.59 -0.84 -0.06
N GLN A 5 15.72 -0.16 -0.02
CA GLN A 5 17.02 -0.77 0.22
C GLN A 5 17.07 -1.42 1.60
N LYS A 6 16.55 -0.75 2.65
CA LYS A 6 16.47 -1.35 3.99
C LYS A 6 15.57 -2.60 4.01
N MET A 7 14.46 -2.59 3.29
CA MET A 7 13.58 -3.76 3.19
C MET A 7 14.26 -4.91 2.44
N LYS A 8 15.00 -4.61 1.37
CA LYS A 8 15.84 -5.58 0.65
C LYS A 8 16.89 -6.20 1.59
N GLU A 9 17.66 -5.39 2.31
CA GLU A 9 18.67 -5.87 3.26
C GLU A 9 18.05 -6.76 4.35
N THR A 10 16.85 -6.41 4.82
CA THR A 10 16.10 -7.21 5.80
C THR A 10 15.76 -8.59 5.24
N ALA A 11 15.24 -8.65 4.01
CA ALA A 11 14.93 -9.92 3.34
C ALA A 11 16.20 -10.74 3.01
N GLU A 12 17.28 -10.09 2.57
CA GLU A 12 18.57 -10.73 2.31
C GLU A 12 19.17 -11.32 3.59
N SER A 13 19.06 -10.60 4.71
CA SER A 13 19.52 -11.07 6.03
C SER A 13 18.74 -12.30 6.49
N TYR A 14 17.42 -12.30 6.29
CA TYR A 14 16.56 -13.43 6.65
C TYR A 14 16.81 -14.68 5.76
N LEU A 15 17.00 -14.48 4.46
CA LEU A 15 17.12 -15.58 3.49
C LEU A 15 18.57 -16.03 3.23
N GLY A 16 19.57 -15.30 3.73
CA GLY A 16 20.99 -15.59 3.51
C GLY A 16 21.47 -15.47 2.06
N LYS A 17 20.74 -14.75 1.21
CA LYS A 17 21.04 -14.61 -0.22
C LYS A 17 20.61 -13.25 -0.78
N LYS A 18 21.23 -12.83 -1.88
CA LYS A 18 20.89 -11.58 -2.56
C LYS A 18 19.48 -11.60 -3.15
N ILE A 19 18.75 -10.50 -2.99
CA ILE A 19 17.41 -10.29 -3.54
C ILE A 19 17.49 -9.30 -4.69
N LYS A 20 16.96 -9.71 -5.85
CA LYS A 20 17.05 -8.94 -7.10
C LYS A 20 15.70 -8.51 -7.66
N HIS A 21 14.60 -9.11 -7.23
CA HIS A 21 13.27 -8.86 -7.75
C HIS A 21 12.31 -8.56 -6.62
N ALA A 22 11.34 -7.67 -6.86
CA ALA A 22 10.32 -7.32 -5.89
C ALA A 22 8.98 -7.01 -6.56
N VAL A 23 7.90 -7.24 -5.82
CA VAL A 23 6.60 -6.61 -6.05
C VAL A 23 6.49 -5.47 -5.03
N ILE A 24 6.07 -4.28 -5.47
CA ILE A 24 5.98 -3.08 -4.62
C ILE A 24 4.54 -2.59 -4.65
N THR A 25 4.00 -2.26 -3.48
CA THR A 25 2.64 -1.74 -3.33
C THR A 25 2.59 -0.24 -3.63
N VAL A 26 1.43 0.25 -4.06
CA VAL A 26 1.09 1.67 -4.16
C VAL A 26 -0.38 1.88 -3.81
N PRO A 27 -0.78 3.08 -3.34
CA PRO A 27 -2.19 3.44 -3.22
C PRO A 27 -2.95 3.22 -4.53
N ALA A 28 -4.21 2.79 -4.45
CA ALA A 28 -5.00 2.48 -5.64
C ALA A 28 -5.18 3.72 -6.52
N TYR A 29 -5.32 4.88 -5.89
CA TYR A 29 -5.55 6.17 -6.55
C TYR A 29 -4.28 6.88 -7.06
N PHE A 30 -3.11 6.25 -7.00
CA PHE A 30 -1.90 6.81 -7.60
C PHE A 30 -2.03 6.96 -9.12
N ASN A 31 -1.63 8.13 -9.62
CA ASN A 31 -1.54 8.41 -11.04
C ASN A 31 -0.28 7.78 -11.67
N ASP A 32 -0.18 7.84 -12.99
CA ASP A 32 0.92 7.23 -13.75
C ASP A 32 2.30 7.76 -13.34
N ALA A 33 2.41 9.05 -13.04
CA ALA A 33 3.67 9.65 -12.61
C ALA A 33 4.12 9.14 -11.24
N GLN A 34 3.20 9.03 -10.28
CA GLN A 34 3.48 8.49 -8.94
C GLN A 34 3.84 7.00 -9.01
N ARG A 35 3.16 6.22 -9.85
CA ARG A 35 3.47 4.80 -10.11
C ARG A 35 4.86 4.63 -10.72
N GLN A 36 5.19 5.45 -11.71
CA GLN A 36 6.51 5.43 -12.35
C GLN A 36 7.62 5.81 -11.36
N ALA A 37 7.42 6.88 -10.58
CA ALA A 37 8.37 7.28 -9.54
C ALA A 37 8.60 6.18 -8.50
N THR A 38 7.56 5.44 -8.12
CA THR A 38 7.69 4.28 -7.20
C THR A 38 8.50 3.15 -7.84
N LYS A 39 8.26 2.86 -9.12
CA LYS A 39 9.04 1.87 -9.89
C LYS A 39 10.52 2.27 -10.01
N ASP A 40 10.78 3.55 -10.26
CA ASP A 40 12.12 4.10 -10.33
C ASP A 40 12.82 4.02 -8.97
N ALA A 41 12.11 4.31 -7.88
CA ALA A 41 12.63 4.14 -6.52
C ALA A 41 13.06 2.68 -6.23
N GLY A 42 12.35 1.70 -6.76
CA GLY A 42 12.73 0.28 -6.71
C GLY A 42 13.99 -0.01 -7.53
N THR A 43 14.07 0.52 -8.76
CA THR A 43 15.25 0.40 -9.61
C THR A 43 16.50 0.99 -8.94
N ILE A 44 16.38 2.19 -8.35
CA ILE A 44 17.47 2.86 -7.61
C ILE A 44 17.91 2.04 -6.39
N ALA A 45 16.99 1.32 -5.74
CA ALA A 45 17.31 0.40 -4.65
C ALA A 45 17.98 -0.92 -5.12
N GLY A 46 18.24 -1.07 -6.42
CA GLY A 46 18.82 -2.27 -7.01
C GLY A 46 17.84 -3.46 -6.99
N LEU A 47 16.56 -3.19 -7.19
CA LEU A 47 15.49 -4.18 -7.37
C LEU A 47 14.90 -4.06 -8.77
N ASN A 48 14.76 -5.19 -9.46
CA ASN A 48 13.89 -5.29 -10.62
C ASN A 48 12.44 -5.37 -10.13
N VAL A 49 11.66 -4.32 -10.38
CA VAL A 49 10.26 -4.22 -9.98
C VAL A 49 9.40 -5.04 -10.93
N ALA A 50 9.12 -6.29 -10.54
CA ALA A 50 8.37 -7.26 -11.33
C ALA A 50 6.90 -6.85 -11.53
N ARG A 51 6.33 -6.19 -10.51
CA ARG A 51 4.97 -5.66 -10.56
C ARG A 51 4.81 -4.52 -9.55
N ILE A 52 4.05 -3.51 -9.95
CA ILE A 52 3.41 -2.57 -9.02
C ILE A 52 2.00 -3.09 -8.77
N ILE A 53 1.64 -3.28 -7.50
CA ILE A 53 0.32 -3.76 -7.11
C ILE A 53 -0.40 -2.70 -6.27
N ASN A 54 -1.71 -2.56 -6.45
CA ASN A 54 -2.50 -1.66 -5.61
C ASN A 54 -2.62 -2.24 -4.20
N GLU A 55 -2.47 -1.40 -3.19
CA GLU A 55 -2.60 -1.75 -1.77
C GLU A 55 -3.89 -2.51 -1.44
N PRO A 56 -5.09 -2.03 -1.82
CA PRO A 56 -6.32 -2.75 -1.49
C PRO A 56 -6.44 -4.09 -2.23
N THR A 57 -5.83 -4.24 -3.40
CA THR A 57 -5.75 -5.53 -4.11
C THR A 57 -4.81 -6.49 -3.38
N ALA A 58 -3.66 -6.01 -2.90
CA ALA A 58 -2.74 -6.84 -2.11
C ALA A 58 -3.40 -7.30 -0.80
N ALA A 59 -4.15 -6.42 -0.13
CA ALA A 59 -4.93 -6.75 1.06
C ALA A 59 -6.04 -7.77 0.76
N ALA A 60 -6.76 -7.62 -0.35
CA ALA A 60 -7.76 -8.58 -0.79
C ALA A 60 -7.18 -9.96 -1.07
N ILE A 61 -6.01 -10.05 -1.74
CA ILE A 61 -5.31 -11.33 -1.97
C ILE A 61 -4.95 -11.98 -0.64
N ALA A 62 -4.41 -11.22 0.30
CA ALA A 62 -4.06 -11.73 1.62
C ALA A 62 -5.31 -12.25 2.38
N TYR A 63 -6.43 -11.53 2.30
CA TYR A 63 -7.70 -11.96 2.90
C TYR A 63 -8.28 -13.21 2.23
N GLY A 64 -8.20 -13.30 0.90
CA GLY A 64 -8.81 -14.36 0.10
C GLY A 64 -8.02 -15.66 0.01
N LEU A 65 -6.71 -15.66 0.35
CA LEU A 65 -5.82 -16.81 0.13
C LEU A 65 -6.32 -18.11 0.78
N ASP A 66 -6.85 -18.03 2.01
CA ASP A 66 -7.32 -19.18 2.78
C ASP A 66 -8.85 -19.35 2.76
N LYS A 67 -9.57 -18.46 2.07
CA LYS A 67 -11.03 -18.48 2.04
C LYS A 67 -11.51 -19.51 1.03
N LYS A 68 -12.08 -20.60 1.56
CA LYS A 68 -12.79 -21.62 0.78
C LYS A 68 -14.28 -21.29 0.78
N GLY A 69 -14.87 -21.10 -0.39
CA GLY A 69 -16.28 -20.72 -0.55
C GLY A 69 -16.59 -20.30 -1.99
N GLY A 70 -17.85 -19.99 -2.26
CA GLY A 70 -18.26 -19.39 -3.54
C GLY A 70 -17.90 -17.91 -3.64
N GLU A 71 -18.39 -17.28 -4.70
CA GLU A 71 -18.23 -15.84 -4.97
C GLU A 71 -18.59 -14.98 -3.74
N MET A 72 -17.72 -14.03 -3.41
CA MET A 72 -17.90 -13.11 -2.30
C MET A 72 -17.52 -11.69 -2.71
N ASN A 73 -18.38 -10.75 -2.37
CA ASN A 73 -18.08 -9.33 -2.47
C ASN A 73 -17.47 -8.83 -1.16
N ILE A 74 -16.36 -8.10 -1.26
CA ILE A 74 -15.65 -7.52 -0.14
C ILE A 74 -15.46 -6.01 -0.34
N LEU A 75 -15.37 -5.29 0.77
CA LEU A 75 -14.93 -3.89 0.81
C LEU A 75 -13.63 -3.83 1.59
N VAL A 76 -12.59 -3.30 0.95
CA VAL A 76 -11.33 -2.97 1.60
C VAL A 76 -11.36 -1.49 1.94
N TYR A 77 -11.21 -1.18 3.22
CA TYR A 77 -11.07 0.18 3.74
C TYR A 77 -9.63 0.33 4.25
N ASP A 78 -8.83 1.14 3.58
CA ASP A 78 -7.42 1.35 3.89
C ASP A 78 -7.19 2.83 4.24
N LEU A 79 -6.94 3.10 5.53
CA LEU A 79 -6.65 4.44 6.05
C LEU A 79 -5.26 4.43 6.67
N GLY A 80 -4.28 4.87 5.89
CA GLY A 80 -2.87 4.85 6.24
C GLY A 80 -2.41 6.15 6.91
N GLY A 81 -1.09 6.37 6.87
CA GLY A 81 -0.45 7.56 7.43
C GLY A 81 -0.71 8.84 6.63
N GLY A 82 -0.83 8.75 5.30
CA GLY A 82 -1.06 9.92 4.44
C GLY A 82 -2.05 9.70 3.29
N THR A 83 -2.58 8.49 3.15
CA THR A 83 -3.50 8.12 2.07
C THR A 83 -4.70 7.36 2.61
N PHE A 84 -5.81 7.51 1.92
CA PHE A 84 -7.06 6.82 2.18
C PHE A 84 -7.56 6.19 0.87
N ASP A 85 -7.82 4.89 0.87
CA ASP A 85 -8.39 4.15 -0.25
C ASP A 85 -9.56 3.29 0.22
N VAL A 86 -10.59 3.20 -0.64
CA VAL A 86 -11.68 2.23 -0.51
C VAL A 86 -11.84 1.52 -1.84
N SER A 87 -11.85 0.19 -1.80
CA SER A 87 -12.13 -0.64 -2.98
C SER A 87 -13.19 -1.67 -2.69
N ILE A 88 -14.09 -1.86 -3.66
CA ILE A 88 -15.03 -2.98 -3.68
C ILE A 88 -14.45 -4.03 -4.63
N LEU A 89 -14.31 -5.26 -4.15
CA LEU A 89 -13.79 -6.36 -4.94
C LEU A 89 -14.70 -7.58 -4.87
N THR A 90 -14.69 -8.36 -5.93
CA THR A 90 -15.25 -9.71 -5.95
C THR A 90 -14.13 -10.72 -5.89
N ILE A 91 -14.29 -11.73 -5.04
CA ILE A 91 -13.39 -12.87 -4.92
C ILE A 91 -14.18 -14.10 -5.33
N ASP A 92 -13.71 -14.80 -6.37
CA ASP A 92 -14.26 -16.08 -6.79
C ASP A 92 -13.12 -17.06 -7.09
N ASN A 93 -12.97 -18.10 -6.27
CA ASN A 93 -12.02 -19.19 -6.47
C ASN A 93 -10.57 -18.74 -6.80
N GLY A 94 -10.08 -17.69 -6.13
CA GLY A 94 -8.74 -17.13 -6.32
C GLY A 94 -8.63 -16.12 -7.48
N VAL A 95 -9.74 -15.83 -8.17
CA VAL A 95 -9.87 -14.68 -9.05
C VAL A 95 -10.29 -13.48 -8.21
N PHE A 96 -9.57 -12.37 -8.37
CA PHE A 96 -9.81 -11.11 -7.67
C PHE A 96 -10.13 -10.04 -8.70
N GLU A 97 -11.34 -9.51 -8.68
CA GLU A 97 -11.78 -8.44 -9.57
C GLU A 97 -12.09 -7.19 -8.77
N VAL A 98 -11.51 -6.05 -9.16
CA VAL A 98 -11.83 -4.74 -8.56
C VAL A 98 -13.03 -4.18 -9.30
N LEU A 99 -14.17 -4.06 -8.62
CA LEU A 99 -15.39 -3.51 -9.19
C LEU A 99 -15.39 -1.99 -9.19
N ALA A 100 -14.89 -1.39 -8.10
CA ALA A 100 -14.81 0.05 -7.93
C ALA A 100 -13.70 0.42 -6.96
N THR A 101 -13.09 1.58 -7.16
CA THR A 101 -12.12 2.15 -6.22
C THR A 101 -12.32 3.66 -6.12
N SER A 102 -12.17 4.19 -4.92
CA SER A 102 -12.18 5.63 -4.63
C SER A 102 -11.25 5.90 -3.45
N GLY A 103 -10.91 7.16 -3.20
CA GLY A 103 -9.95 7.50 -2.15
C GLY A 103 -9.52 8.96 -2.19
N ASP A 104 -8.60 9.29 -1.29
CA ASP A 104 -7.91 10.57 -1.19
C ASP A 104 -6.41 10.31 -0.92
N THR A 105 -5.55 10.82 -1.80
CA THR A 105 -4.09 10.63 -1.71
C THR A 105 -3.41 11.59 -0.73
N HIS A 106 -4.18 12.45 -0.05
CA HIS A 106 -3.69 13.43 0.92
C HIS A 106 -4.58 13.46 2.18
N LEU A 107 -5.02 12.28 2.62
CA LEU A 107 -5.79 12.10 3.85
C LEU A 107 -5.24 10.89 4.61
N GLY A 108 -4.77 11.09 5.82
CA GLY A 108 -4.31 9.97 6.66
C GLY A 108 -3.91 10.42 8.06
N GLY A 109 -3.31 9.50 8.83
CA GLY A 109 -2.84 9.72 10.21
C GLY A 109 -2.11 11.04 10.46
N GLU A 110 -1.32 11.54 9.50
CA GLU A 110 -0.62 12.83 9.59
C GLU A 110 -1.59 14.02 9.79
N ASP A 111 -2.79 13.97 9.22
CA ASP A 111 -3.82 14.98 9.45
C ASP A 111 -4.40 14.90 10.86
N PHE A 112 -4.56 13.69 11.40
CA PHE A 112 -5.03 13.49 12.76
C PHE A 112 -4.00 14.03 13.76
N ASP A 113 -2.72 13.68 13.56
CA ASP A 113 -1.60 14.19 14.33
C ASP A 113 -1.55 15.71 14.28
N ARG A 114 -1.66 16.29 13.08
CA ARG A 114 -1.69 17.75 12.90
C ARG A 114 -2.83 18.41 13.65
N ARG A 115 -4.04 17.85 13.62
CA ARG A 115 -5.19 18.40 14.37
C ARG A 115 -4.95 18.37 15.88
N ILE A 116 -4.35 17.29 16.39
CA ILE A 116 -3.99 17.15 17.81
C ILE A 116 -2.89 18.17 18.18
N MET A 117 -1.87 18.32 17.34
CA MET A 117 -0.80 19.30 17.53
C MET A 117 -1.36 20.74 17.54
N GLU A 118 -2.19 21.09 16.57
CA GLU A 118 -2.83 22.41 16.50
C GLU A 118 -3.66 22.73 17.75
N TYR A 119 -4.35 21.72 18.31
CA TYR A 119 -5.06 21.86 19.58
C TYR A 119 -4.09 22.15 20.73
N PHE A 120 -3.06 21.32 20.93
CA PHE A 120 -2.13 21.50 22.04
C PHE A 120 -1.31 22.80 21.94
N ILE A 121 -0.93 23.23 20.73
CA ILE A 121 -0.28 24.53 20.52
C ILE A 121 -1.17 25.67 21.03
N LYS A 122 -2.49 25.61 20.80
CA LYS A 122 -3.44 26.63 21.30
C LYS A 122 -3.60 26.57 22.81
N VAL A 123 -3.60 25.37 23.40
CA VAL A 123 -3.69 25.18 24.86
C VAL A 123 -2.46 25.73 25.55
N VAL A 124 -1.26 25.48 25.02
CA VAL A 124 0.02 25.90 25.64
C VAL A 124 0.32 27.38 25.46
N LYS A 125 -0.15 28.01 24.37
CA LYS A 125 0.05 29.46 24.13
C LYS A 125 -0.89 30.36 24.94
N LYS A 126 -1.85 29.79 25.68
CA LYS A 126 -2.66 30.52 26.67
C LYS A 126 -1.93 30.58 27.99
#